data_AF-A0A527ZKX9-F1
#
_entry.id   AF-A0A527ZKX9-F1
#
_cell.length_a   1.000
_cell.length_b   1.000
_cell.length_c   1.000
_cell.angle_alpha   90.00
_cell.angle_beta   90.00
_cell.angle_gamma   90.00
#
_symmetry.space_group_name_H-M   'P 1'
#
loop_
_entity.id
_entity.type
_entity.pdbx_description
1 polymer ?
#
loop_
_entity_poly.entity_id
_entity_poly.type
_entity_poly.pdbx_seq_one_letter_code
_entity_poly.pdbx_strand_id
1 'polypeptide(L)'
;DTPIVVRLKQGADGYWGATTAWFGQAPAPAASDEVDIVGHVSEGWDLSGAATIAPDYGIERFYLPEGEGMAIQNDMRVRPFGVRVAIAADGAAQIKALMDGDKMLFEEPLY
;
A
#
# COMPACT_ATOMS: atom_id res chain seq x y z
N ASP A 1 10.44 -17.21 0.59
CA ASP A 1 9.45 -16.13 0.61
C ASP A 1 8.98 -15.97 2.05
N THR A 2 9.06 -14.77 2.64
CA THR A 2 8.82 -14.57 4.08
C THR A 2 7.68 -13.56 4.30
N PRO A 3 6.59 -13.93 5.00
CA PRO A 3 5.50 -13.01 5.28
C PRO A 3 5.93 -11.93 6.28
N ILE A 4 5.47 -10.71 6.03
CA ILE A 4 5.65 -9.57 6.91
C ILE A 4 4.30 -8.86 7.12
N VAL A 5 4.02 -8.54 8.37
CA VAL A 5 2.89 -7.70 8.77
C VAL A 5 3.41 -6.30 8.98
N VAL A 6 2.79 -5.31 8.34
CA VAL A 6 3.10 -3.89 8.52
C VAL A 6 1.88 -3.17 9.06
N ARG A 7 2.07 -2.49 10.20
CA ARG A 7 1.05 -1.66 10.81
C ARG A 7 1.07 -0.27 10.23
N LEU A 8 -0.08 0.16 9.75
CA LEU A 8 -0.31 1.49 9.22
C LEU A 8 -1.14 2.32 10.20
N LYS A 9 -0.88 3.62 10.20
CA LYS A 9 -1.70 4.62 10.91
C LYS A 9 -1.94 5.81 10.00
N GLN A 10 -3.13 6.40 10.07
CA GLN A 10 -3.43 7.59 9.30
C GLN A 10 -2.66 8.80 9.86
N GLY A 11 -1.91 9.48 8.98
CA GLY A 11 -1.20 10.72 9.26
C GLY A 11 -2.13 11.93 9.24
N ALA A 12 -1.60 13.08 9.68
CA ALA A 12 -2.33 14.35 9.68
C ALA A 12 -2.64 14.87 8.27
N ASP A 13 -1.94 14.36 7.26
CA ASP A 13 -2.15 14.61 5.83
C ASP A 13 -3.25 13.73 5.22
N GLY A 14 -3.85 12.83 6.01
CA GLY A 14 -4.88 11.89 5.56
C GLY A 14 -4.35 10.61 4.91
N TYR A 15 -3.03 10.47 4.75
CA TYR A 15 -2.40 9.28 4.16
C TYR A 15 -2.02 8.25 5.23
N TRP A 16 -2.06 6.97 4.88
CA TRP A 16 -1.68 5.89 5.78
C TRP A 16 -0.17 5.62 5.68
N GLY A 17 0.53 5.80 6.79
CA GLY A 17 1.98 5.59 6.88
C GLY A 17 2.33 4.37 7.73
N ALA A 18 3.43 3.69 7.37
CA ALA A 18 3.96 2.58 8.16
C ALA A 18 4.51 3.05 9.50
N THR A 19 4.17 2.34 10.57
CA THR A 19 4.58 2.66 11.95
C THR A 19 5.45 1.58 12.57
N THR A 20 5.14 0.30 12.31
CA THR A 20 5.87 -0.85 12.83
C THR A 20 5.66 -2.05 11.91
N ALA A 21 6.61 -2.97 11.88
CA ALA A 21 6.52 -4.20 11.10
C ALA A 21 7.04 -5.41 11.89
N TRP A 22 6.50 -6.58 11.58
CA TRP A 22 6.91 -7.86 12.17
C TRP A 22 6.94 -8.95 11.10
N PHE A 23 7.98 -9.77 11.09
CA PHE A 23 7.93 -11.03 10.37
C PHE A 23 6.95 -11.98 11.07
N GLY A 24 6.12 -12.68 10.29
CA GLY A 24 5.08 -13.56 10.82
C GLY A 24 3.81 -12.82 11.22
N GLN A 25 3.56 -12.59 12.51
CA GLN A 25 2.31 -12.00 13.01
C GLN A 25 2.58 -10.82 13.95
N ALA A 26 1.70 -9.82 13.91
CA ALA A 26 1.69 -8.75 14.90
C ALA A 26 1.41 -9.31 16.33
N PRO A 27 2.08 -8.77 17.36
CA PRO A 27 1.96 -9.26 18.74
C PRO A 27 0.62 -8.92 19.40
N ALA A 28 -0.11 -7.94 18.86
CA ALA A 28 -1.43 -7.53 19.30
C ALA A 28 -2.26 -7.06 18.10
N PRO A 29 -3.60 -7.11 18.16
CA PRO A 29 -4.44 -6.53 17.12
C PRO A 29 -4.18 -5.04 16.89
N ALA A 30 -4.48 -4.55 15.69
CA ALA A 30 -4.47 -3.12 15.39
C ALA A 30 -5.50 -2.38 16.25
N ALA A 31 -5.15 -1.16 16.69
CA ALA A 31 -6.12 -0.27 17.31
C ALA A 31 -7.18 0.20 16.29
N SER A 32 -8.24 0.88 16.75
CA SER A 32 -9.32 1.34 15.88
C SER A 32 -8.89 2.37 14.81
N ASP A 33 -7.76 3.03 15.03
CA ASP A 33 -7.14 4.01 14.13
C ASP A 33 -5.89 3.46 13.42
N GLU A 34 -5.69 2.15 13.48
CA GLU A 34 -4.59 1.43 12.85
C GLU A 34 -5.14 0.31 11.97
N VAL A 35 -4.33 -0.14 11.01
CA VAL A 35 -4.63 -1.33 10.20
C VAL A 35 -3.35 -2.11 9.95
N ASP A 36 -3.44 -3.43 9.98
CA ASP A 36 -2.32 -4.31 9.62
C ASP A 36 -2.50 -4.77 8.17
N ILE A 37 -1.45 -4.62 7.35
CA ILE A 37 -1.39 -5.17 6.00
C ILE A 37 -0.34 -6.28 5.93
N VAL A 38 -0.60 -7.31 5.12
CA VAL A 38 0.30 -8.45 4.94
C VAL A 38 0.98 -8.36 3.58
N GLY A 39 2.30 -8.44 3.59
CA GLY A 39 3.13 -8.51 2.40
C GLY A 39 4.16 -9.63 2.50
N HIS A 40 5.04 -9.67 1.51
CA HIS A 40 6.04 -10.72 1.32
C HIS A 40 7.41 -10.10 1.08
N VAL A 41 8.43 -10.65 1.74
CA VAL A 41 9.82 -10.28 1.51
C VAL A 41 10.50 -11.42 0.77
N SER A 42 11.13 -11.09 -0.36
CA SER A 42 11.90 -12.05 -1.15
C SER A 42 13.02 -12.72 -0.34
N GLU A 43 13.56 -13.83 -0.82
CA GLU A 43 14.68 -14.49 -0.13
C GLU A 43 16.00 -13.73 -0.38
N GLY A 44 16.97 -13.91 0.53
CA GLY A 44 18.31 -13.35 0.36
C GLY A 44 18.53 -11.95 0.95
N TRP A 45 17.57 -11.43 1.72
CA TRP A 45 17.78 -10.21 2.50
C TRP A 45 18.69 -10.47 3.71
N ASP A 46 19.66 -9.60 3.90
CA ASP A 46 20.44 -9.53 5.12
C ASP A 46 19.87 -8.42 6.01
N LEU A 47 19.44 -8.79 7.22
CA LEU A 47 18.95 -7.87 8.25
C LEU A 47 20.08 -7.33 9.13
N SER A 48 21.34 -7.62 8.79
CA SER A 48 22.48 -7.05 9.49
C SER A 48 22.60 -5.54 9.21
N GLY A 49 22.79 -4.75 10.28
CA GLY A 49 22.86 -3.29 10.19
C GLY A 49 21.50 -2.61 9.94
N ALA A 50 21.54 -1.38 9.44
CA ALA A 50 20.34 -0.59 9.12
C ALA A 50 19.82 -0.94 7.71
N ALA A 51 19.35 -2.17 7.53
CA ALA A 51 18.80 -2.63 6.27
C ALA A 51 17.42 -1.99 6.01
N THR A 52 17.18 -1.56 4.77
CA THR A 52 15.85 -1.13 4.30
C THR A 52 15.26 -2.26 3.47
N ILE A 53 14.16 -2.85 3.93
CA ILE A 53 13.43 -3.89 3.20
C ILE A 53 12.28 -3.28 2.39
N ALA A 54 11.99 -3.85 1.23
CA ALA A 54 10.85 -3.46 0.39
C ALA A 54 9.93 -4.69 0.22
N PRO A 55 8.88 -4.82 1.05
CA PRO A 55 7.91 -5.89 0.90
C PRO A 55 7.06 -5.70 -0.35
N ASP A 56 6.73 -6.81 -1.00
CA ASP A 56 5.73 -6.90 -2.06
C ASP A 56 4.36 -7.18 -1.45
N TYR A 57 3.35 -6.41 -1.83
CA TYR A 57 1.96 -6.54 -1.38
C TYR A 57 1.01 -6.95 -2.50
N GLY A 58 1.48 -7.03 -3.74
CA GLY A 58 0.66 -7.33 -4.92
C GLY A 58 -0.17 -6.14 -5.41
N ILE A 59 0.06 -4.95 -4.85
CA ILE A 59 -0.62 -3.70 -5.19
C ILE A 59 0.34 -2.63 -5.75
N GLU A 60 1.52 -3.04 -6.22
CA GLU A 60 2.54 -2.13 -6.76
C GLU A 60 2.14 -1.57 -8.13
N ARG A 61 1.09 -2.12 -8.75
CA ARG A 61 0.65 -1.80 -10.09
C ARG A 61 -0.86 -1.53 -10.09
N PHE A 62 -1.22 -0.52 -10.86
CA PHE A 62 -2.59 -0.18 -11.19
C PHE A 62 -2.74 -0.11 -12.71
N TYR A 63 -3.84 -0.62 -13.25
CA TYR A 63 -4.08 -0.66 -14.68
C TYR A 63 -5.20 0.30 -15.06
N LEU A 64 -4.94 1.12 -16.08
CA LEU A 64 -5.91 2.05 -16.65
C LEU A 64 -6.32 1.57 -18.05
N PRO A 65 -7.52 1.92 -18.52
CA PRO A 65 -7.91 1.74 -19.91
C PRO A 65 -6.90 2.39 -20.87
N GLU A 66 -6.79 1.82 -22.07
CA GLU A 66 -5.92 2.35 -23.10
C GLU A 66 -6.28 3.81 -23.41
N GLY A 67 -5.27 4.68 -23.47
CA GLY A 67 -5.44 6.11 -23.77
C GLY A 67 -5.56 7.03 -22.55
N GLU A 68 -5.84 6.52 -21.35
CA GLU A 68 -6.01 7.35 -20.14
C GLU A 68 -4.70 7.58 -19.37
N GLY A 69 -3.70 6.71 -19.54
CA GLY A 69 -2.48 6.70 -18.72
C GLY A 69 -1.53 7.89 -18.93
N MET A 70 -1.43 8.45 -20.15
CA MET A 70 -0.40 9.45 -20.48
C MET A 70 -0.58 10.78 -19.73
N ALA A 71 -1.81 11.26 -19.59
CA ALA A 71 -2.09 12.50 -18.87
C ALA A 71 -1.77 12.36 -17.38
N ILE A 72 -2.20 11.24 -16.78
CA ILE A 72 -1.94 10.91 -15.37
C ILE A 72 -0.44 10.76 -15.13
N GLN A 73 0.28 10.03 -16.00
CA GLN A 73 1.73 9.85 -15.87
C GLN A 73 2.50 11.18 -15.90
N ASN A 74 2.07 12.13 -16.73
CA ASN A 74 2.68 13.46 -16.77
C ASN A 74 2.42 14.23 -15.48
N ASP A 75 1.19 14.17 -14.95
CA ASP A 75 0.81 14.84 -13.70
C ASP A 75 1.53 14.24 -12.47
N MET A 76 1.76 12.92 -12.43
CA MET A 76 2.50 12.24 -11.36
C MET A 76 3.94 12.75 -11.19
N ARG A 77 4.51 13.39 -12.22
CA ARG A 77 5.84 14.03 -12.13
C ARG A 77 5.80 15.38 -11.45
N VAL A 78 4.62 15.97 -11.27
CA VAL A 78 4.42 17.35 -10.81
C VAL A 78 3.78 17.40 -9.42
N ARG A 79 2.94 16.42 -9.08
CA ARG A 79 2.22 16.37 -7.79
C ARG A 79 2.04 14.93 -7.29
N PRO A 80 1.85 14.71 -5.97
CA PRO A 80 1.65 13.38 -5.42
C PRO A 80 0.28 12.81 -5.79
N PHE A 81 0.22 11.50 -5.94
CA PHE A 81 -1.01 10.74 -6.17
C PHE A 81 -1.19 9.75 -5.03
N GLY A 82 -2.45 9.52 -4.66
CA GLY A 82 -2.85 8.54 -3.67
C GLY A 82 -3.56 7.35 -4.29
N VAL A 83 -3.76 6.31 -3.49
CA VAL A 83 -4.67 5.20 -3.82
C VAL A 83 -5.63 4.99 -2.66
N ARG A 84 -6.86 4.59 -2.99
CA ARG A 84 -7.78 4.03 -2.00
C ARG A 84 -7.58 2.52 -1.98
N VAL A 85 -7.30 1.99 -0.79
CA VAL A 85 -7.02 0.57 -0.61
C VAL A 85 -8.11 -0.04 0.27
N ALA A 86 -8.64 -1.19 -0.14
CA ALA A 86 -9.45 -2.04 0.72
C ALA A 86 -8.57 -3.11 1.34
N ILE A 87 -8.74 -3.35 2.64
CA ILE A 87 -7.99 -4.35 3.40
C ILE A 87 -8.95 -5.45 3.83
N ALA A 88 -8.64 -6.70 3.49
CA ALA A 88 -9.40 -7.86 3.92
C ALA A 88 -9.10 -8.21 5.39
N ALA A 89 -9.90 -9.08 6.00
CA ALA A 89 -9.75 -9.45 7.42
C ALA A 89 -8.42 -10.16 7.73
N ASP A 90 -7.77 -10.74 6.73
CA ASP A 90 -6.45 -11.37 6.81
C ASP A 90 -5.30 -10.40 6.49
N GLY A 91 -5.60 -9.12 6.22
CA GLY A 91 -4.63 -8.07 5.90
C GLY A 91 -4.22 -8.02 4.43
N ALA A 92 -4.83 -8.81 3.54
CA ALA A 92 -4.61 -8.68 2.10
C ALA A 92 -5.12 -7.31 1.60
N ALA A 93 -4.26 -6.59 0.88
CA ALA A 93 -4.54 -5.26 0.36
C ALA A 93 -4.95 -5.30 -1.11
N GLN A 94 -5.92 -4.46 -1.51
CA GLN A 94 -6.34 -4.29 -2.90
C GLN A 94 -6.56 -2.81 -3.21
N ILE A 95 -5.95 -2.29 -4.28
CA ILE A 95 -6.27 -0.95 -4.77
C ILE A 95 -7.69 -0.97 -5.35
N LYS A 96 -8.49 0.04 -4.97
CA LYS A 96 -9.85 0.24 -5.46
C LYS A 96 -10.01 1.50 -6.29
N ALA A 97 -9.16 2.49 -6.07
CA ALA A 97 -9.18 3.74 -6.83
C ALA A 97 -7.82 4.43 -6.85
N LEU A 98 -7.56 5.16 -7.94
CA LEU A 98 -6.47 6.12 -8.07
C LEU A 98 -6.99 7.52 -7.73
N MET A 99 -6.24 8.25 -6.90
CA MET A 99 -6.65 9.52 -6.32
C MET A 99 -5.64 10.64 -6.62
N ASP A 100 -6.16 11.83 -6.91
CA ASP A 100 -5.42 13.10 -6.99
C ASP A 100 -5.98 14.05 -5.92
N GLY A 101 -5.37 14.01 -4.74
CA GLY A 101 -5.98 14.53 -3.51
C GLY A 101 -7.33 13.84 -3.24
N ASP A 102 -8.39 14.64 -3.12
CA ASP A 102 -9.76 14.13 -2.92
C ASP A 102 -10.45 13.71 -4.22
N LYS A 103 -9.85 13.98 -5.39
CA LYS A 103 -10.44 13.64 -6.68
C LYS A 103 -10.12 12.20 -7.05
N MET A 104 -11.17 11.37 -7.14
CA MET A 104 -11.06 10.04 -7.74
C MET A 104 -10.86 10.17 -9.25
N LEU A 105 -9.73 9.67 -9.75
CA LEU A 105 -9.42 9.68 -11.17
C LEU A 105 -9.92 8.43 -11.87
N PHE A 106 -9.97 7.32 -11.15
CA PHE A 106 -10.43 6.03 -11.68
C PHE A 106 -10.89 5.13 -10.54
N GLU A 107 -11.94 4.34 -10.79
CA GLU A 107 -12.46 3.29 -9.90
C GLU A 107 -12.52 1.96 -10.68
N GLU A 108 -12.03 0.88 -10.08
CA GLU A 108 -12.08 -0.43 -10.71
C GLU A 108 -13.54 -0.93 -10.79
N PRO A 109 -14.04 -1.36 -11.97
CA PRO A 109 -15.39 -1.89 -12.10
C PRO A 109 -15.58 -3.13 -11.22
N LEU A 110 -16.77 -3.28 -10.62
CA LEU A 110 -17.15 -4.53 -9.97
C LEU A 110 -17.36 -5.60 -11.06
N TYR A 111 -16.48 -6.59 -11.13
CA TYR A 111 -16.66 -7.80 -11.93
C TYR A 111 -17.31 -8.92 -11.12
#